data_AF-A0AAX3WPU7-F1
#
_entry.id   AF-A0AAX3WPU7-F1
#
_cell.length_a   1.000
_cell.length_b   1.000
_cell.length_c   1.000
_cell.angle_alpha   90.00
_cell.angle_beta   90.00
_cell.angle_gamma   90.00
#
_symmetry.space_group_name_H-M   'P 1'
#
loop_
_entity.id
_entity.type
_entity.pdbx_description
1 polymer ?
#
loop_
_entity_poly.entity_id
_entity_poly.type
_entity_poly.pdbx_seq_one_letter_code
_entity_poly.pdbx_strand_id
1 'polypeptide(L)' 'MIEKPGFEIRITTTETGSILRAQTEREVATKAESLIRRVHARGELIGFSIMGPSATEIGRIKAYLEDVLIEVAQLSI' A
#
# COMPACT_ATOMS: atom_id res chain seq x y z
N MET A 1 -6.19 26.49 -1.92
CA MET A 1 -5.09 25.72 -2.54
C MET A 1 -5.42 24.26 -2.42
N ILE A 2 -5.36 23.49 -3.51
CA ILE A 2 -5.46 22.01 -3.43
C ILE A 2 -4.03 21.55 -3.16
N GLU A 3 -3.70 21.25 -1.91
CA GLU A 3 -2.42 20.64 -1.58
C GLU A 3 -2.31 19.31 -2.32
N LYS A 4 -1.31 19.19 -3.21
CA LYS A 4 -1.02 17.91 -3.86
C LYS A 4 -0.66 16.90 -2.76
N PRO A 5 -1.20 15.67 -2.81
CA PRO A 5 -0.84 14.66 -1.83
C PRO A 5 0.65 14.38 -1.89
N GLY A 6 1.31 14.43 -0.73
CA GLY A 6 2.74 14.12 -0.59
C GLY A 6 3.08 12.67 -0.97
N PHE A 7 2.11 11.76 -0.85
CA PHE A 7 2.29 10.34 -1.11
C PHE A 7 1.16 9.75 -1.96
N GLU A 8 1.52 8.82 -2.85
CA GLU A 8 0.61 8.01 -3.66
C GLU A 8 1.06 6.55 -3.64
N ILE A 9 0.14 5.63 -3.39
CA ILE A 9 0.35 4.18 -3.54
C ILE A 9 -0.66 3.67 -4.55
N ARG A 10 -0.18 2.97 -5.57
CA ARG A 10 -1.04 2.24 -6.49
C ARG A 10 -0.99 0.78 -6.11
N ILE A 11 -2.13 0.21 -5.77
CA ILE A 11 -2.31 -1.21 -5.52
C ILE A 11 -2.97 -1.80 -6.76
N THR A 12 -2.37 -2.83 -7.32
CA THR A 12 -2.92 -3.59 -8.45
C THR A 12 -3.22 -5.00 -7.95
N THR A 13 -4.45 -5.43 -8.15
CA THR A 13 -4.86 -6.81 -7.97
C THR A 13 -5.12 -7.46 -9.32
N THR A 14 -5.39 -8.76 -9.34
CA THR A 14 -5.81 -9.48 -10.55
C THR A 14 -7.07 -8.90 -11.18
N GLU A 15 -7.95 -8.30 -10.38
CA GLU A 15 -9.25 -7.80 -10.86
C GLU A 15 -9.31 -6.27 -10.94
N THR A 16 -8.60 -5.54 -10.08
CA THR A 16 -8.79 -4.10 -9.92
C THR A 16 -7.50 -3.33 -9.66
N GLY A 17 -7.52 -2.03 -9.98
CA GLY A 17 -6.48 -1.08 -9.57
C GLY A 17 -7.05 -0.05 -8.60
N SER A 18 -6.33 0.24 -7.51
CA SER A 18 -6.67 1.27 -6.54
C SER A 18 -5.53 2.27 -6.37
N ILE A 19 -5.86 3.55 -6.36
CA ILE A 19 -4.90 4.63 -6.10
C ILE A 19 -5.22 5.26 -4.74
N LEU A 20 -4.28 5.13 -3.80
CA LEU A 20 -4.38 5.65 -2.45
C LEU A 20 -3.47 6.87 -2.31
N ARG A 21 -4.00 7.94 -1.75
CA ARG A 21 -3.29 9.21 -1.59
C ARG A 21 -3.40 9.73 -0.17
N ALA A 22 -2.33 10.34 0.31
CA ALA A 22 -2.29 10.98 1.62
C ALA A 22 -1.21 12.07 1.69
N GLN A 23 -1.27 12.89 2.73
CA GLN A 23 -0.24 13.90 2.98
C GLN A 23 0.95 13.35 3.76
N THR A 24 0.76 12.24 4.50
CA THR A 24 1.80 11.68 5.37
C THR A 24 2.12 10.23 5.05
N GLU A 25 3.36 9.83 5.35
CA GLU A 25 3.87 8.46 5.24
C GLU A 25 2.94 7.47 5.96
N ARG A 26 2.60 7.78 7.22
CA ARG A 26 1.75 6.92 8.06
C ARG A 26 0.35 6.76 7.48
N GLU A 27 -0.28 7.85 7.07
CA GLU A 27 -1.65 7.81 6.57
C GLU A 27 -1.75 6.99 5.27
N VAL A 28 -0.81 7.16 4.33
CA VAL A 28 -0.83 6.38 3.09
C VAL A 28 -0.59 4.89 3.35
N ALA A 29 0.31 4.57 4.29
CA ALA A 29 0.65 3.21 4.67
C ALA A 29 -0.54 2.49 5.32
N THR A 30 -1.24 3.14 6.27
CA THR A 30 -2.43 2.56 6.92
C THR A 30 -3.58 2.34 5.92
N LYS A 31 -3.78 3.25 4.96
CA LYS A 31 -4.77 3.05 3.89
C LYS A 31 -4.42 1.85 3.03
N ALA A 32 -3.14 1.71 2.66
CA ALA A 32 -2.66 0.60 1.86
C ALA A 32 -2.80 -0.73 2.59
N GLU A 33 -2.35 -0.81 3.85
CA GLU A 33 -2.52 -1.99 4.70
C GLU A 33 -3.98 -2.44 4.77
N SER A 34 -4.90 -1.51 5.07
CA SER A 34 -6.33 -1.81 5.19
C SER A 34 -6.90 -2.42 3.91
N LEU A 35 -6.46 -1.92 2.75
CA LEU A 35 -6.88 -2.46 1.45
C LEU A 35 -6.23 -3.83 1.19
N ILE A 36 -4.93 -3.98 1.43
CA ILE A 36 -4.19 -5.24 1.28
C ILE A 36 -4.87 -6.36 2.07
N ARG A 37 -5.13 -6.14 3.36
CA ARG A 37 -5.79 -7.14 4.22
C ARG A 37 -7.18 -7.52 3.68
N ARG A 38 -7.92 -6.55 3.12
CA ARG A 38 -9.26 -6.77 2.55
C ARG A 38 -9.23 -7.58 1.25
N VAL A 39 -8.33 -7.27 0.32
CA VAL A 39 -8.25 -7.98 -0.96
C VAL A 39 -7.59 -9.35 -0.80
N HIS A 40 -6.64 -9.49 0.14
CA HIS A 40 -6.06 -10.77 0.50
C HIS A 40 -7.12 -11.75 1.03
N ALA A 41 -8.07 -11.28 1.85
CA ALA A 41 -9.19 -12.11 2.30
C ALA A 41 -10.07 -12.66 1.16
N ARG A 42 -9.92 -12.16 -0.08
CA ARG A 42 -10.59 -12.65 -1.28
C ARG A 42 -9.71 -13.60 -2.13
N GLY A 43 -8.45 -13.82 -1.72
CA GLY A 43 -7.50 -14.67 -2.45
C GLY A 43 -6.86 -14.00 -3.67
N GLU A 44 -6.90 -12.67 -3.76
CA GLU A 44 -6.32 -11.95 -4.90
C GLU A 44 -4.79 -11.80 -4.77
N LEU A 45 -4.07 -11.89 -5.90
CA LEU A 45 -2.64 -11.52 -5.96
C LEU A 45 -2.52 -9.99 -5.89
N ILE A 46 -1.53 -9.51 -5.13
CA ILE A 46 -1.36 -8.08 -4.84
C ILE A 46 0.02 -7.63 -5.31
N GLY A 47 0.04 -6.61 -6.18
CA GLY A 47 1.22 -5.82 -6.49
C GLY A 47 1.01 -4.36 -6.07
N PHE A 48 2.09 -3.63 -5.77
CA PHE A 48 1.99 -2.21 -5.49
C PHE A 48 3.17 -1.40 -6.01
N SER A 49 2.95 -0.10 -6.22
CA SER A 49 3.98 0.89 -6.50
C SER A 49 3.76 2.13 -5.65
N ILE A 50 4.84 2.80 -5.27
CA ILE A 50 4.82 3.92 -4.31
C ILE A 50 5.48 5.13 -4.97
N MET A 51 4.84 6.28 -4.85
CA MET A 51 5.39 7.59 -5.16
C MET A 51 5.38 8.44 -3.89
N GLY A 52 6.46 9.17 -3.65
CA GLY A 52 6.62 10.01 -2.46
C GLY A 52 7.72 11.05 -2.65
N PRO A 53 7.93 11.91 -1.65
CA PRO A 53 8.87 13.04 -1.75
C PRO A 53 10.34 12.60 -1.64
N SER A 54 10.61 11.51 -0.92
CA SER A 54 11.96 10.99 -0.69
C SER A 54 12.07 9.48 -0.94
N ALA A 55 13.20 9.05 -1.48
CA ALA A 55 13.55 7.63 -1.62
C ALA A 55 13.59 6.90 -0.27
N THR A 56 13.99 7.60 0.81
CA THR A 56 14.02 7.02 2.15
C THR A 56 12.62 6.75 2.68
N GLU A 57 11.69 7.69 2.50
CA GLU A 57 10.28 7.54 2.90
C GLU A 57 9.61 6.43 2.07
N ILE A 58 9.86 6.40 0.76
CA ILE A 58 9.40 5.34 -0.13
C ILE A 58 9.92 3.97 0.34
N GLY A 59 11.20 3.89 0.71
CA GLY A 59 11.82 2.65 1.21
C GLY A 59 11.17 2.14 2.50
N ARG A 60 10.85 3.03 3.44
CA ARG A 60 10.14 2.65 4.69
C ARG A 60 8.73 2.15 4.42
N ILE A 61 7.96 2.85 3.59
CA ILE A 61 6.62 2.39 3.19
C ILE A 61 6.70 1.03 2.51
N LYS A 62 7.66 0.86 1.59
CA LYS A 62 7.85 -0.40 0.86
C LYS A 62 8.11 -1.55 1.82
N ALA A 63 9.12 -1.43 2.69
CA ALA A 63 9.47 -2.47 3.65
C ALA A 63 8.28 -2.83 4.55
N TYR A 64 7.57 -1.82 5.06
CA TYR A 64 6.38 -2.02 5.87
C TYR A 64 5.27 -2.79 5.14
N LEU A 65 5.00 -2.46 3.87
CA LEU A 65 3.96 -3.16 3.10
C LEU A 65 4.40 -4.57 2.68
N GLU A 66 5.69 -4.79 2.46
CA GLU A 66 6.24 -6.14 2.24
C GLU A 66 6.06 -7.02 3.47
N ASP A 67 6.33 -6.50 4.67
CA ASP A 67 6.07 -7.20 5.94
C ASP A 67 4.58 -7.54 6.08
N VAL A 68 3.69 -6.58 5.80
CA VAL A 68 2.24 -6.82 5.82
C VAL A 68 1.83 -7.92 4.83
N LEU A 69 2.40 -7.95 3.63
CA LEU A 69 2.11 -9.01 2.64
C LEU A 69 2.54 -10.39 3.14
N ILE A 70 3.70 -10.48 3.79
CA ILE A 70 4.20 -11.72 4.38
C ILE A 70 3.28 -12.17 5.51
N GLU A 71 2.90 -11.26 6.42
CA GLU A 71 1.98 -11.54 7.52
C GLU A 71 0.65 -12.12 7.02
N VAL A 72 0.02 -11.45 6.04
CA VAL A 72 -1.29 -11.91 5.55
C VAL A 72 -1.17 -13.26 4.83
N ALA A 73 -0.09 -13.50 4.08
CA ALA A 73 0.13 -14.77 3.39
C ALA A 73 0.31 -15.94 4.37
N GLN A 74 0.96 -15.72 5.52
CA GLN A 74 1.15 -16.74 6.55
C GLN A 74 -0.15 -17.10 7.30
N LEU A 75 -1.11 -16.17 7.38
CA LEU A 75 -2.42 -16.41 8.01
C LEU A 75 -3.35 -17.31 7.19
N SER A 76 -2.98 -17.65 5.95
CA SER A 76 -3.76 -18.51 5.05
C SER A 76 -3.30 -19.98 5.03
N ILE A 77 -2.34 -20.36 5.87
CA ILE A 77 -1.79 -21.73 5.98
C ILE A 77 -2.40 -22.45 7.18
#